data_AF-A0A8S3SG24-F1
#
_entry.id   AF-A0A8S3SG24-F1
#
_cell.length_a   1.000
_cell.length_b   1.000
_cell.length_c   1.000
_cell.angle_alpha   90.00
_cell.angle_beta   90.00
_cell.angle_gamma   90.00
#
_symmetry.space_group_name_H-M   'P 1'
#
loop_
_entity.id
_entity.type
_entity.pdbx_description
1 polymer ?
#
loop_
_entity_poly.entity_id
_entity_poly.type
_entity_poly.pdbx_seq_one_letter_code
_entity_poly.pdbx_strand_id
1 'polypeptide(L)'
;MVCRRFKSSCRYRNKRKREKLKTRKLNNKYKSRKIREESCKKFVLNLSSRLLTNEEYLLLGKGMKFIPTPKVSSTYIRKQIMKDFLELARKLRCRFHYSTNTIKEIHPLYLQTGHIPPNGNNALEGYITDTKLEISRLKVKQFKHNLTLAERTAFNYLIKR
;
A
#
# COMPACT_ATOMS: atom_id res chain seq x y z
N MET A 1 -39.17 -42.86 -1.76
CA MET A 1 -38.88 -41.59 -1.07
C MET A 1 -37.70 -41.76 -0.11
N VAL A 2 -36.45 -41.53 -0.51
CA VAL A 2 -35.31 -41.52 0.42
C VAL A 2 -34.34 -40.40 0.00
N CYS A 3 -33.59 -39.85 0.96
CA CYS A 3 -32.48 -38.89 0.77
C CYS A 3 -32.73 -37.36 0.87
N ARG A 4 -33.60 -36.91 1.79
CA ARG A 4 -33.51 -35.53 2.32
C ARG A 4 -32.88 -35.43 3.72
N ARG A 5 -32.91 -36.49 4.53
CA ARG A 5 -32.49 -36.49 5.95
C ARG A 5 -30.97 -36.58 6.17
N PHE A 6 -30.21 -37.16 5.23
CA PHE A 6 -28.74 -37.25 5.33
C PHE A 6 -28.00 -35.95 4.96
N LYS A 7 -28.57 -35.14 4.06
CA LYS A 7 -27.94 -33.88 3.61
C LYS A 7 -27.93 -32.80 4.70
N SER A 8 -28.90 -32.77 5.61
CA SER A 8 -28.98 -31.82 6.72
C SER A 8 -27.97 -32.12 7.84
N SER A 9 -27.73 -33.39 8.17
CA SER A 9 -26.74 -33.82 9.17
C SER A 9 -25.29 -33.47 8.74
N CYS A 10 -24.94 -33.72 7.48
CA CYS A 10 -23.62 -33.34 6.93
C CYS A 10 -23.38 -31.82 6.94
N ARG A 11 -24.40 -31.00 6.62
CA ARG A 11 -24.28 -29.53 6.69
C ARG A 11 -24.06 -29.04 8.12
N TYR A 12 -24.77 -29.59 9.10
CA TYR A 12 -24.62 -29.21 10.51
C TYR A 12 -23.24 -29.61 11.06
N ARG A 13 -22.75 -30.82 10.72
CA ARG A 13 -21.40 -31.29 11.08
C ARG A 13 -20.30 -30.41 10.47
N ASN A 14 -20.47 -29.97 9.23
CA ASN A 14 -19.54 -29.04 8.56
C ASN A 14 -19.57 -27.64 9.17
N LYS A 15 -20.74 -27.12 9.59
CA LYS A 15 -20.87 -25.86 10.32
C LYS A 15 -20.11 -25.91 11.66
N ARG A 16 -20.32 -26.97 12.46
CA ARG A 16 -19.65 -27.17 13.76
C ARG A 16 -18.13 -27.32 13.62
N LYS A 17 -17.64 -28.04 12.58
CA LYS A 17 -16.21 -28.10 12.25
C LYS A 17 -15.65 -26.71 11.91
N ARG A 18 -16.37 -25.91 11.11
CA ARG A 18 -15.97 -24.55 10.74
C ARG A 18 -15.91 -23.61 11.94
N GLU A 19 -16.84 -23.72 12.87
CA GLU A 19 -16.83 -22.96 14.13
C GLU A 19 -15.65 -23.34 15.03
N LYS A 20 -15.37 -24.65 15.21
CA LYS A 20 -14.17 -25.11 15.93
C LYS A 20 -12.86 -24.62 15.31
N LEU A 21 -12.80 -24.52 13.97
CA LEU A 21 -11.64 -23.96 13.28
C LEU A 21 -11.52 -22.44 13.52
N LYS A 22 -12.64 -21.71 13.55
CA LYS A 22 -12.65 -20.27 13.87
C LYS A 22 -12.15 -20.01 15.29
N THR A 23 -12.64 -20.75 16.29
CA THR A 23 -12.20 -20.61 17.68
C THR A 23 -10.72 -20.94 17.86
N ARG A 24 -10.24 -22.03 17.25
CA ARG A 24 -8.81 -22.37 17.23
C ARG A 24 -7.95 -21.24 16.65
N LYS A 25 -8.37 -20.63 15.54
CA LYS A 25 -7.64 -19.50 14.94
C LYS A 25 -7.59 -18.28 15.87
N LEU A 26 -8.69 -17.97 16.56
CA LEU A 26 -8.74 -16.88 17.53
C LEU A 26 -7.81 -17.14 18.72
N ASN A 27 -7.85 -18.33 19.30
CA ASN A 27 -6.98 -18.71 20.42
C ASN A 27 -5.50 -18.66 20.02
N ASN A 28 -5.15 -19.15 18.84
CA ASN A 28 -3.78 -19.07 18.34
C ASN A 28 -3.32 -17.62 18.15
N LYS A 29 -4.20 -16.74 17.67
CA LYS A 29 -3.91 -15.30 17.53
C LYS A 29 -3.71 -14.62 18.89
N TYR A 30 -4.51 -14.98 19.89
CA TYR A 30 -4.33 -14.47 21.26
C TYR A 30 -3.01 -14.95 21.85
N LYS A 31 -2.69 -16.25 21.73
CA LYS A 31 -1.44 -16.83 22.22
C LYS A 31 -0.22 -16.17 21.58
N SER A 32 -0.22 -16.00 20.25
CA SER A 32 0.90 -15.35 19.55
C SER A 32 1.06 -13.89 19.93
N ARG A 33 -0.05 -13.16 20.14
CA ARG A 33 -0.02 -11.79 20.61
C ARG A 33 0.58 -11.69 22.02
N LYS A 34 0.15 -12.55 22.95
CA LYS A 34 0.67 -12.58 24.32
C LYS A 34 2.18 -12.85 24.37
N ILE A 35 2.66 -13.82 23.59
CA ILE A 35 4.10 -14.11 23.47
C ILE A 35 4.88 -12.87 22.98
N ARG A 36 4.32 -12.14 22.01
CA ARG A 36 4.92 -10.92 21.48
C ARG A 36 4.92 -9.80 22.52
N GLU A 37 3.85 -9.61 23.27
CA GLU A 37 3.76 -8.64 24.38
C GLU A 37 4.82 -8.92 25.44
N GLU A 38 4.95 -10.19 25.87
CA GLU A 38 5.96 -10.61 26.83
C GLU A 38 7.38 -10.39 26.30
N SER A 39 7.63 -10.68 25.03
CA SER A 39 8.91 -10.41 24.38
C SER A 39 9.23 -8.91 24.34
N CYS A 40 8.28 -8.07 23.91
CA CYS A 40 8.48 -6.62 23.85
C CYS A 40 8.75 -6.03 25.25
N LYS A 41 8.05 -6.50 26.29
CA LYS A 41 8.29 -6.06 27.68
C LYS A 41 9.69 -6.41 28.20
N LYS A 42 10.32 -7.48 27.69
CA LYS A 42 11.70 -7.85 28.06
C LYS A 42 12.73 -6.90 27.44
N PHE A 43 12.51 -6.42 26.22
CA PHE A 43 13.48 -5.62 25.48
C PHE A 43 13.26 -4.11 25.58
N VAL A 44 12.05 -3.65 25.90
CA VAL A 44 11.72 -2.24 26.05
C VAL A 44 11.84 -1.85 27.52
N LEU A 45 12.91 -1.13 27.85
CA LEU A 45 13.11 -0.56 29.18
C LEU A 45 12.36 0.77 29.28
N ASN A 46 11.49 0.88 30.29
CA ASN A 46 10.78 2.11 30.59
C ASN A 46 11.56 2.92 31.63
N LEU A 47 12.17 4.02 31.18
CA LEU A 47 12.92 4.94 32.04
C LEU A 47 12.07 6.10 32.58
N SER A 48 10.78 6.16 32.21
CA SER A 48 9.86 7.18 32.70
C SER A 48 9.22 6.74 34.03
N SER A 49 8.76 7.72 34.82
CA SER A 49 8.02 7.47 36.05
C SER A 49 6.61 6.90 35.84
N ARG A 50 6.13 6.85 34.60
CA ARG A 50 4.76 6.41 34.24
C ARG A 50 4.77 4.98 33.74
N LEU A 51 3.70 4.24 34.01
CA LEU A 51 3.52 2.90 33.48
C LEU A 51 3.12 2.94 32.00
N LEU A 52 3.79 2.13 31.18
CA LEU A 52 3.45 1.92 29.77
C LEU A 52 2.39 0.83 29.62
N THR A 53 1.45 1.07 28.73
CA THR A 53 0.42 0.10 28.31
C THR A 53 0.99 -0.98 27.40
N ASN A 54 0.30 -2.12 27.29
CA ASN A 54 0.73 -3.21 26.40
C ASN A 54 0.87 -2.77 24.93
N GLU A 55 0.02 -1.85 24.46
CA GLU A 55 0.08 -1.33 23.09
C GLU A 55 1.29 -0.41 22.89
N GLU A 56 1.66 0.40 23.89
CA GLU A 56 2.88 1.20 23.88
C GLU A 56 4.12 0.30 23.85
N TYR A 57 4.16 -0.78 24.65
CA TYR A 57 5.23 -1.78 24.59
C TYR A 57 5.33 -2.46 23.23
N LEU A 58 4.20 -2.88 22.64
CA LEU A 58 4.18 -3.51 21.32
C LEU A 58 4.64 -2.56 20.21
N LEU A 59 4.29 -1.29 20.31
CA LEU A 59 4.71 -0.23 19.39
C LEU A 59 6.21 0.04 19.51
N LEU A 60 6.71 0.30 20.72
CA LEU A 60 8.13 0.56 20.99
C LEU A 60 9.00 -0.66 20.66
N GLY A 61 8.49 -1.87 20.90
CA GLY A 61 9.17 -3.11 20.54
C GLY A 61 9.36 -3.32 19.03
N LYS A 62 8.65 -2.57 18.16
CA LYS A 62 8.99 -2.53 16.72
C LYS A 62 10.28 -1.76 16.45
N GLY A 63 10.62 -0.79 17.32
CA GLY A 63 11.87 -0.03 17.31
C GLY A 63 12.16 0.67 15.99
N MET A 64 13.46 0.80 15.66
CA MET A 64 13.93 1.44 14.43
C MET A 64 13.61 0.67 13.15
N LYS A 65 13.16 -0.58 13.25
CA LYS A 65 12.68 -1.35 12.08
C LYS A 65 11.29 -0.89 11.63
N PHE A 66 10.61 -0.05 12.40
CA PHE A 66 9.32 0.49 12.02
C PHE A 66 9.45 1.62 10.99
N ILE A 67 8.92 1.38 9.79
CA ILE A 67 8.78 2.42 8.76
C ILE A 67 7.29 2.81 8.71
N PRO A 68 6.93 4.08 9.02
CA PRO A 68 5.56 4.52 8.96
C PRO A 68 5.05 4.45 7.53
N THR A 69 3.82 3.94 7.36
CA THR A 69 3.16 3.94 6.06
C THR A 69 2.95 5.39 5.63
N PRO A 70 3.40 5.78 4.42
CA PRO A 70 3.32 7.16 4.00
C PRO A 70 1.84 7.58 3.89
N LYS A 71 1.51 8.77 4.39
CA LYS A 71 0.14 9.32 4.43
C LYS A 71 -0.25 9.87 3.05
N VAL A 72 -0.22 9.03 2.04
CA VAL A 72 -0.51 9.45 0.66
C VAL A 72 -1.96 9.13 0.34
N SER A 73 -2.73 10.17 0.01
CA SER A 73 -4.10 9.98 -0.46
C SER A 73 -4.12 9.34 -1.84
N SER A 74 -5.15 8.54 -2.14
CA SER A 74 -5.34 7.96 -3.46
C SER A 74 -5.37 9.02 -4.56
N THR A 75 -5.89 10.20 -4.24
CA THR A 75 -5.90 11.37 -5.12
C THR A 75 -4.50 11.89 -5.42
N TYR A 76 -3.61 11.97 -4.42
CA TYR A 76 -2.21 12.35 -4.65
C TYR A 76 -1.47 11.34 -5.54
N ILE A 77 -1.63 10.04 -5.28
CA ILE A 77 -1.01 8.98 -6.10
C ILE A 77 -1.47 9.12 -7.55
N ARG A 78 -2.76 9.33 -7.75
CA ARG A 78 -3.34 9.50 -9.09
C ARG A 78 -2.79 10.74 -9.80
N LYS A 79 -2.64 11.87 -9.09
CA LYS A 79 -2.00 13.07 -9.63
C LYS A 79 -0.55 12.82 -10.05
N GLN A 80 0.21 12.08 -9.24
CA GLN A 80 1.59 11.70 -9.58
C GLN A 80 1.64 10.82 -10.83
N ILE A 81 0.84 9.75 -10.89
CA ILE A 81 0.77 8.87 -12.07
C ILE A 81 0.40 9.68 -13.33
N MET A 82 -0.55 10.62 -13.22
CA MET A 82 -0.90 11.50 -14.34
C MET A 82 0.26 12.42 -14.76
N LYS A 83 1.02 12.94 -13.80
CA LYS A 83 2.19 13.78 -14.07
C LYS A 83 3.29 12.98 -14.78
N ASP A 84 3.59 11.77 -14.29
CA ASP A 84 4.56 10.86 -14.90
C ASP A 84 4.12 10.47 -16.31
N PHE A 85 2.83 10.22 -16.51
CA PHE A 85 2.27 9.94 -17.82
C PHE A 85 2.41 11.13 -18.79
N LEU A 86 2.16 12.36 -18.33
CA LEU A 86 2.37 13.55 -19.17
C LEU A 86 3.82 13.70 -19.60
N GLU A 87 4.77 13.37 -18.72
CA GLU A 87 6.19 13.37 -19.06
C GLU A 87 6.52 12.27 -20.09
N LEU A 88 5.94 11.07 -19.94
CA LEU A 88 6.07 9.99 -20.90
C LEU A 88 5.48 10.37 -22.27
N ALA A 89 4.28 10.95 -22.29
CA ALA A 89 3.64 11.44 -23.52
C ALA A 89 4.52 12.48 -24.22
N ARG A 90 5.10 13.42 -23.46
CA ARG A 90 6.07 14.40 -24.01
C ARG A 90 7.29 13.70 -24.61
N LYS A 91 7.88 12.73 -23.91
CA LYS A 91 9.03 11.94 -24.40
C LYS A 91 8.70 11.21 -25.69
N LEU A 92 7.51 10.61 -25.80
CA LEU A 92 7.04 9.96 -27.01
C LEU A 92 6.92 10.94 -28.18
N ARG A 93 6.30 12.10 -27.95
CA ARG A 93 6.20 13.15 -28.99
C ARG A 93 7.57 13.65 -29.42
N CYS A 94 8.50 13.87 -28.50
CA CYS A 94 9.88 14.25 -28.84
C CYS A 94 10.56 13.18 -29.68
N ARG A 95 10.47 11.90 -29.26
CA ARG A 95 11.07 10.80 -30.02
C ARG A 95 10.51 10.70 -31.43
N PHE A 96 9.21 10.91 -31.59
CA PHE A 96 8.57 10.87 -32.91
C PHE A 96 8.96 12.07 -33.77
N HIS A 97 8.86 13.27 -33.22
CA HIS A 97 9.16 14.54 -33.91
C HIS A 97 10.62 14.64 -34.36
N TYR A 98 11.55 14.13 -33.56
CA TYR A 98 12.98 14.19 -33.85
C TYR A 98 13.55 12.86 -34.38
N SER A 99 12.70 11.92 -34.79
CA SER A 99 13.12 10.58 -35.27
C SER A 99 14.02 10.63 -36.51
N THR A 100 13.85 11.65 -37.35
CA THR A 100 14.61 11.87 -38.59
C THR A 100 15.91 12.65 -38.39
N ASN A 101 16.12 13.25 -37.21
CA ASN A 101 17.34 13.99 -36.93
C ASN A 101 18.45 13.01 -36.54
N THR A 102 19.60 13.08 -37.22
CA THR A 102 20.82 12.44 -36.76
C THR A 102 21.20 13.06 -35.42
N ILE A 103 21.08 12.29 -34.35
CA ILE A 103 21.36 12.74 -32.99
C ILE A 103 22.84 13.13 -32.93
N LYS A 104 23.13 14.42 -32.87
CA LYS A 104 24.46 14.92 -32.49
C LYS A 104 24.67 14.60 -31.01
N GLU A 105 25.90 14.31 -30.62
CA GLU A 105 26.25 14.04 -29.22
C GLU A 105 25.74 15.17 -28.32
N ILE A 106 24.82 14.82 -27.43
CA ILE A 106 24.21 15.78 -26.50
C ILE A 106 25.20 15.98 -25.36
N HIS A 107 25.63 17.22 -25.15
CA HIS A 107 26.57 17.57 -24.09
C HIS A 107 25.99 17.19 -22.70
N PRO A 108 26.80 16.65 -21.76
CA PRO A 108 26.31 16.18 -20.46
C PRO A 108 25.67 17.26 -19.57
N LEU A 109 26.00 18.54 -19.80
CA LEU A 109 25.38 19.69 -19.11
C LEU A 109 24.14 20.24 -19.83
N TYR A 110 23.64 19.57 -20.87
CA TYR A 110 22.47 20.03 -21.60
C TYR A 110 21.22 19.94 -20.71
N LEU A 111 20.71 21.10 -20.30
CA LEU A 111 19.51 21.19 -19.49
C LEU A 111 18.30 20.72 -20.31
N GLN A 112 17.46 19.85 -19.73
CA GLN A 112 16.23 19.45 -20.40
C GLN A 112 15.31 20.65 -20.55
N THR A 113 15.14 21.13 -21.78
CA THR A 113 14.09 22.08 -22.09
C THR A 113 12.74 21.42 -21.87
N GLY A 114 11.83 22.03 -21.10
CA GLY A 114 10.43 21.62 -20.93
C GLY A 114 9.58 21.71 -22.21
N HIS A 115 10.24 21.72 -23.36
CA HIS A 115 9.65 21.83 -24.68
C HIS A 115 8.70 20.66 -24.96
N ILE A 116 7.53 21.01 -25.47
CA ILE A 116 6.49 20.07 -25.92
C ILE A 116 6.37 20.31 -27.43
N PRO A 117 6.79 19.35 -28.27
CA PRO A 117 6.67 19.50 -29.72
C PRO A 117 5.20 19.50 -30.14
N PRO A 118 4.87 20.12 -31.29
CA PRO A 118 3.51 20.18 -31.79
C PRO A 118 2.96 18.78 -32.11
N ASN A 119 1.64 18.64 -32.03
CA ASN A 119 0.94 17.41 -32.33
C ASN A 119 1.01 17.11 -33.84
N GLY A 120 1.92 16.23 -34.26
CA GLY A 120 2.16 15.94 -35.67
C GLY A 120 1.59 14.62 -36.19
N ASN A 121 1.31 13.64 -35.32
CA ASN A 121 0.86 12.30 -35.75
C ASN A 121 -0.41 11.87 -35.01
N ASN A 122 -1.50 11.70 -35.78
CA ASN A 122 -2.80 11.31 -35.28
C ASN A 122 -2.80 9.93 -34.61
N ALA A 123 -2.00 8.97 -35.09
CA ALA A 123 -1.91 7.65 -34.49
C ALA A 123 -1.26 7.69 -33.09
N LEU A 124 -0.20 8.51 -32.95
CA LEU A 124 0.46 8.70 -31.67
C LEU A 124 -0.45 9.41 -30.66
N GLU A 125 -1.15 10.46 -31.11
CA GLU A 125 -2.09 11.17 -30.24
C GLU A 125 -3.25 10.28 -29.82
N GLY A 126 -3.80 9.45 -30.73
CA GLY A 126 -4.82 8.45 -30.42
C GLY A 126 -4.37 7.48 -29.32
N TYR A 127 -3.16 6.93 -29.46
CA TYR A 127 -2.57 6.08 -28.43
C TYR A 127 -2.41 6.79 -27.08
N ILE A 128 -1.91 8.03 -27.07
CA ILE A 128 -1.77 8.83 -25.85
C ILE A 128 -3.13 9.10 -25.21
N THR A 129 -4.17 9.40 -26.00
CA THR A 129 -5.52 9.64 -25.47
C THR A 129 -6.13 8.38 -24.87
N ASP A 130 -5.98 7.23 -25.55
CA ASP A 130 -6.54 5.96 -25.10
C ASP A 130 -5.85 5.47 -23.83
N THR A 131 -4.52 5.53 -23.79
CA THR A 131 -3.75 5.18 -22.59
C THR A 131 -4.06 6.09 -21.41
N LYS A 132 -4.26 7.40 -21.65
CA LYS A 132 -4.69 8.34 -20.60
C LYS A 132 -6.05 7.95 -20.01
N LEU A 133 -6.99 7.53 -20.86
CA LEU A 133 -8.31 7.05 -20.44
C LEU A 133 -8.18 5.75 -19.64
N GLU A 134 -7.33 4.82 -20.08
CA GLU A 134 -7.07 3.57 -19.38
C GLU A 134 -6.48 3.80 -17.98
N ILE A 135 -5.43 4.62 -17.87
CA ILE A 135 -4.80 4.95 -16.58
C ILE A 135 -5.80 5.66 -15.67
N SER A 136 -6.67 6.49 -16.25
CA SER A 136 -7.77 7.11 -15.51
C SER A 136 -8.78 6.07 -14.97
N ARG A 137 -8.98 4.94 -15.63
CA ARG A 137 -9.89 3.88 -15.14
C ARG A 137 -9.25 2.99 -14.07
N LEU A 138 -7.92 3.01 -13.93
CA LEU A 138 -7.23 2.18 -12.92
C LEU A 138 -7.67 2.51 -11.49
N LYS A 139 -7.95 1.45 -10.73
CA LYS A 139 -8.30 1.55 -9.31
C LYS A 139 -7.02 1.64 -8.48
N VAL A 140 -6.79 2.80 -7.85
CA VAL A 140 -5.68 2.98 -6.91
C VAL A 140 -6.02 2.29 -5.59
N LYS A 141 -5.23 1.29 -5.22
CA LYS A 141 -5.36 0.62 -3.91
C LYS A 141 -4.83 1.52 -2.81
N GLN A 142 -5.61 1.70 -1.75
CA GLN A 142 -5.12 2.40 -0.57
C GLN A 142 -4.05 1.59 0.16
N PHE A 143 -3.06 2.29 0.69
CA PHE A 143 -2.05 1.68 1.53
C PHE A 143 -2.67 1.12 2.80
N LYS A 144 -2.30 -0.11 3.15
CA LYS A 144 -2.61 -0.67 4.45
C LYS A 144 -1.59 -0.13 5.45
N HIS A 145 -2.09 0.39 6.55
CA HIS A 145 -1.20 0.87 7.60
C HIS A 145 -0.48 -0.28 8.31
N ASN A 146 0.76 -0.01 8.70
CA ASN A 146 1.65 -0.94 9.42
C ASN A 146 1.34 -1.05 10.93
N LEU A 147 0.47 -0.18 11.45
CA LEU A 147 0.01 -0.15 12.83
C LEU A 147 -1.48 -0.46 12.93
N THR A 148 -1.85 -1.25 13.94
CA THR A 148 -3.24 -1.43 14.35
C THR A 148 -3.80 -0.11 14.90
N LEU A 149 -5.13 -0.01 15.02
CA LEU A 149 -5.77 1.20 15.56
C LEU A 149 -5.27 1.51 16.98
N ALA A 150 -5.16 0.49 17.83
CA ALA A 150 -4.70 0.63 19.21
C ALA A 150 -3.21 1.04 19.31
N GLU A 151 -2.35 0.50 18.44
CA GLU A 151 -0.96 0.95 18.35
C GLU A 151 -0.85 2.40 17.84
N ARG A 152 -1.77 2.86 16.98
CA ARG A 152 -1.77 4.25 16.51
C ARG A 152 -2.24 5.23 17.58
N THR A 153 -3.25 4.86 18.36
CA THR A 153 -3.65 5.69 19.50
C THR A 153 -2.50 5.78 20.49
N ALA A 154 -1.85 4.66 20.82
CA ALA A 154 -0.63 4.62 21.64
C ALA A 154 0.48 5.53 21.07
N PHE A 155 0.74 5.47 19.76
CA PHE A 155 1.73 6.34 19.10
C PHE A 155 1.40 7.83 19.27
N ASN A 156 0.14 8.21 19.05
CA ASN A 156 -0.28 9.60 19.23
C ASN A 156 -0.20 10.04 20.70
N TYR A 157 -0.45 9.15 21.66
CA TYR A 157 -0.29 9.44 23.09
C TYR A 157 1.18 9.63 23.47
N LEU A 158 2.09 8.80 22.94
CA LEU A 158 3.52 8.93 23.21
C LEU A 158 4.15 10.17 22.56
N ILE A 159 3.68 10.59 21.37
CA ILE A 159 4.18 11.81 20.72
C ILE A 159 3.72 13.08 21.41
N LYS A 160 2.49 13.11 21.92
CA LYS A 160 1.92 14.28 22.60
C LYS A 160 2.37 14.42 24.06
N ARG A 161 3.13 13.45 24.56
CA ARG A 161 3.66 13.41 25.93
C ARG A 161 5.00 14.10 26.01
#